data_AF-A0A1W2CVK1-F1
#
_entry.id   AF-A0A1W2CVK1-F1
#
_cell.length_a   1.000
_cell.length_b   1.000
_cell.length_c   1.000
_cell.angle_alpha   90.00
_cell.angle_beta   90.00
_cell.angle_gamma   90.00
#
_symmetry.space_group_name_H-M   'P 1'
#
loop_
_entity.id
_entity.type
_entity.pdbx_description
1 polymer ?
#
loop_
_entity_poly.entity_id
_entity_poly.type
_entity_poly.pdbx_seq_one_letter_code
_entity_poly.pdbx_strand_id
1 'polypeptide(L)'
;MKLKSLGLVLMLGSILNAAEPYIKLVVAQDGSGNFTSVQKAIDSLRDLGPGEALVYIKSGTYNEKIEIRSSKHHITIQGENRENTIIVNDDYSGKIDECTQQKMTTFNSYTFLVVGDDIKIENITIKNSSCNQGQAVALHVEGDRFIMKNSNILGCQDTLYTATNQSRQYYETCHIEGTTDFIFGQATVVFQNCTIKNLTDSYATAAATDKENPYGYVFFNCELIAKEGITKAFLGRPWRPYAKTVFINSNIGKHIVPEGWDAWPGDKMFPEKEKTAYYAEYNNKGEGAENSKRVIWSHQLTKKEAKKYNLENIFRGWIPN
;
A
#
# COMPACT_ATOMS: atom_id res chain seq x y z
N MET A 1 50.17 -46.60 -9.58
CA MET A 1 50.44 -45.15 -9.63
C MET A 1 49.30 -44.47 -10.38
N LYS A 2 48.29 -43.95 -9.68
CA LYS A 2 47.19 -43.17 -10.28
C LYS A 2 46.95 -41.95 -9.38
N LEU A 3 47.46 -40.79 -9.81
CA LEU A 3 47.13 -39.50 -9.22
C LEU A 3 45.68 -39.17 -9.59
N LYS A 4 44.84 -38.90 -8.58
CA LYS A 4 43.57 -38.19 -8.76
C LYS A 4 43.83 -36.73 -8.43
N SER A 5 43.71 -35.84 -9.41
CA SER A 5 43.73 -34.40 -9.18
C SER A 5 42.42 -34.01 -8.50
N LEU A 6 42.53 -33.31 -7.37
CA LEU A 6 41.41 -32.73 -6.67
C LEU A 6 41.29 -31.27 -7.15
N GLY A 7 40.34 -31.00 -8.03
CA GLY A 7 40.01 -29.65 -8.48
C GLY A 7 39.24 -28.92 -7.39
N LEU A 8 39.88 -27.92 -6.78
CA LEU A 8 39.26 -27.00 -5.83
C LEU A 8 38.46 -25.96 -6.62
N VAL A 9 37.13 -26.13 -6.67
CA VAL A 9 36.22 -25.11 -7.21
C VAL A 9 36.01 -24.04 -6.14
N LEU A 10 36.70 -22.91 -6.27
CA LEU A 10 36.41 -21.69 -5.51
C LEU A 10 35.08 -21.11 -6.01
N MET A 11 34.01 -21.29 -5.24
CA MET A 11 32.81 -20.46 -5.38
C MET A 11 33.11 -19.08 -4.81
N LEU A 12 33.37 -18.11 -5.69
CA LEU A 12 33.29 -16.70 -5.36
C LEU A 12 31.82 -16.34 -5.18
N GLY A 13 31.37 -16.32 -3.92
CA GLY A 13 30.09 -15.69 -3.56
C GLY A 13 30.21 -14.19 -3.81
N SER A 14 29.53 -13.69 -4.83
CA SER A 14 29.31 -12.27 -5.03
C SER A 14 28.40 -11.77 -3.92
N ILE A 15 28.98 -11.21 -2.86
CA ILE A 15 28.28 -10.33 -1.94
C ILE A 15 27.92 -9.10 -2.78
N LEU A 16 26.66 -9.00 -3.20
CA LEU A 16 26.10 -7.77 -3.73
C LEU A 16 26.13 -6.75 -2.59
N ASN A 17 27.19 -5.96 -2.52
CA ASN A 17 27.18 -4.73 -1.74
C ASN A 17 26.08 -3.85 -2.33
N ALA A 18 25.03 -3.57 -1.56
CA ALA A 18 24.13 -2.48 -1.88
C ALA A 18 24.99 -1.21 -2.03
N ALA A 19 24.83 -0.49 -3.13
CA ALA A 19 25.55 0.76 -3.32
C ALA A 19 25.11 1.74 -2.24
N GLU A 20 26.06 2.35 -1.54
CA GLU A 20 25.77 3.41 -0.57
C GLU A 20 24.97 4.55 -1.25
N PRO A 21 23.98 5.15 -0.56
CA PRO A 21 23.24 6.29 -1.10
C PRO A 21 24.19 7.40 -1.52
N TYR A 22 23.94 8.03 -2.68
CA TYR A 22 24.79 9.14 -3.16
C TYR A 22 24.66 10.37 -2.27
N ILE A 23 23.54 10.50 -1.55
CA ILE A 23 23.30 11.53 -0.56
C ILE A 23 22.47 10.99 0.60
N LYS A 24 22.78 11.47 1.80
CA LYS A 24 21.97 11.28 2.99
C LYS A 24 21.59 12.64 3.58
N LEU A 25 20.29 12.89 3.70
CA LEU A 25 19.72 14.08 4.34
C LEU A 25 19.03 13.67 5.63
N VAL A 26 19.32 14.38 6.72
CA VAL A 26 18.68 14.19 8.02
C VAL A 26 17.65 15.29 8.24
N VAL A 27 16.42 14.92 8.57
CA VAL A 27 15.35 15.84 8.97
C VAL A 27 15.12 15.72 10.46
N ALA A 28 15.19 16.84 11.19
CA ALA A 28 14.96 16.90 12.63
C ALA A 28 14.36 18.25 13.03
N GLN A 29 13.20 18.25 13.70
CA GLN A 29 12.50 19.48 14.08
C GLN A 29 13.27 20.30 15.14
N ASP A 30 14.16 19.66 15.91
CA ASP A 30 15.02 20.29 16.91
C ASP A 30 16.24 21.04 16.32
N GLY A 31 16.41 21.01 14.99
CA GLY A 31 17.53 21.66 14.30
C GLY A 31 18.83 20.84 14.28
N SER A 32 18.83 19.61 14.79
CA SER A 32 20.01 18.72 14.78
C SER A 32 20.27 18.02 13.44
N GLY A 33 19.41 18.25 12.43
CA GLY A 33 19.50 17.68 11.09
C GLY A 33 19.91 18.71 10.03
N ASN A 34 19.96 18.27 8.77
CA ASN A 34 20.15 19.15 7.61
C ASN A 34 18.92 20.03 7.34
N PHE A 35 17.72 19.51 7.65
CA PHE A 35 16.44 20.20 7.46
C PHE A 35 15.53 20.03 8.68
N THR A 36 14.58 20.94 8.84
CA THR A 36 13.50 20.85 9.84
C THR A 36 12.15 20.43 9.24
N SER A 37 12.04 20.41 7.91
CA SER A 37 10.84 20.00 7.15
C SER A 37 11.20 18.89 6.17
N VAL A 38 10.29 17.92 6.06
CA VAL A 38 10.42 16.76 5.17
C VAL A 38 10.32 17.19 3.71
N GLN A 39 9.34 18.04 3.36
CA GLN A 39 9.17 18.50 1.97
C GLN A 39 10.42 19.25 1.49
N LYS A 40 10.98 20.14 2.32
CA LYS A 40 12.19 20.89 1.95
C LYS A 40 13.39 19.99 1.70
N ALA A 41 13.54 18.90 2.46
CA ALA A 41 14.60 17.92 2.23
C ALA A 41 14.42 17.23 0.88
N ILE A 42 13.21 16.77 0.56
CA ILE A 42 12.87 16.14 -0.73
C ILE A 42 13.10 17.12 -1.89
N ASP A 43 12.65 18.36 -1.76
CA ASP A 43 12.81 19.39 -2.80
C ASP A 43 14.28 19.67 -3.11
N SER A 44 15.15 19.62 -2.09
CA SER A 44 16.59 19.86 -2.21
C SER A 44 17.35 18.75 -2.96
N LEU A 45 16.76 17.56 -3.11
CA LEU A 45 17.35 16.49 -3.89
C LEU A 45 17.48 16.90 -5.35
N ARG A 46 18.42 16.30 -6.06
CA ARG A 46 18.58 16.58 -7.49
C ARG A 46 17.48 15.87 -8.29
N ASP A 47 16.85 16.59 -9.21
CA ASP A 47 15.99 15.98 -10.23
C ASP A 47 16.82 15.06 -11.12
N LEU A 48 16.30 13.86 -11.38
CA LEU A 48 17.01 12.79 -12.08
C LEU A 48 18.37 12.49 -11.44
N GLY A 49 18.34 12.23 -10.12
CA GLY A 49 19.52 11.95 -9.31
C GLY A 49 20.32 10.75 -9.82
N PRO A 50 21.65 10.71 -9.58
CA PRO A 50 22.53 9.68 -10.16
C PRO A 50 22.39 8.29 -9.50
N GLY A 51 21.62 8.15 -8.42
CA GLY A 51 21.47 6.91 -7.67
C GLY A 51 20.52 7.10 -6.48
N GLU A 52 20.63 6.24 -5.47
CA GLU A 52 19.76 6.30 -4.30
C GLU A 52 20.04 7.53 -3.41
N ALA A 53 18.99 8.27 -3.04
CA ALA A 53 19.02 9.29 -2.00
C ALA A 53 18.30 8.81 -0.74
N LEU A 54 18.93 8.97 0.42
CA LEU A 54 18.33 8.64 1.72
C LEU A 54 17.87 9.92 2.43
N VAL A 55 16.58 10.03 2.74
CA VAL A 55 16.02 11.04 3.64
C VAL A 55 15.66 10.36 4.96
N TYR A 56 16.50 10.56 5.97
CA TYR A 56 16.32 10.04 7.31
C TYR A 56 15.58 11.04 8.20
N ILE A 57 14.42 10.68 8.75
CA ILE A 57 13.54 11.57 9.51
C ILE A 57 13.55 11.14 10.97
N LYS A 58 14.03 12.02 11.86
CA LYS A 58 14.02 11.77 13.31
C LYS A 58 12.60 11.71 13.85
N SER A 59 12.45 11.19 15.07
CA SER A 59 11.18 11.18 15.78
C SER A 59 10.60 12.60 15.91
N GLY A 60 9.29 12.72 15.69
CA GLY A 60 8.57 13.99 15.66
C GLY A 60 7.25 13.85 14.91
N THR A 61 6.34 14.80 15.16
CA THR A 61 5.10 14.93 14.40
C THR A 61 5.23 16.09 13.41
N TYR A 62 5.28 15.72 12.14
CA TYR A 62 5.45 16.61 10.99
C TYR A 62 4.08 16.91 10.38
N ASN A 63 3.54 18.10 10.66
CA ASN A 63 2.29 18.57 10.06
C ASN A 63 2.59 19.13 8.68
N GLU A 64 2.74 18.24 7.69
CA GLU A 64 3.20 18.57 6.34
C GLU A 64 2.39 17.79 5.30
N LYS A 65 2.15 18.42 4.15
CA LYS A 65 1.66 17.77 2.94
C LYS A 65 2.85 17.50 2.03
N ILE A 66 3.11 16.22 1.75
CA ILE A 66 4.32 15.78 1.05
C ILE A 66 4.01 15.38 -0.37
N GLU A 67 4.87 15.77 -1.30
CA GLU A 67 4.84 15.35 -2.71
C GLU A 67 6.24 14.97 -3.19
N ILE A 68 6.39 13.74 -3.68
CA ILE A 68 7.54 13.29 -4.46
C ILE A 68 7.13 13.29 -5.93
N ARG A 69 7.59 14.30 -6.66
CA ARG A 69 7.30 14.49 -8.09
C ARG A 69 7.94 13.42 -8.96
N SER A 70 7.43 13.25 -10.18
CA SER A 70 7.93 12.26 -11.15
C SER A 70 9.40 12.45 -11.56
N SER A 71 9.96 13.66 -11.43
CA SER A 71 11.39 13.92 -11.69
C SER A 71 12.32 13.42 -10.58
N LYS A 72 11.77 13.04 -9.42
CA LYS A 72 12.49 12.49 -8.28
C LYS A 72 12.31 10.97 -8.27
N HIS A 73 13.39 10.21 -8.29
CA HIS A 73 13.38 8.74 -8.31
C HIS A 73 14.51 8.16 -7.46
N HIS A 74 14.45 6.87 -7.13
CA HIS A 74 15.42 6.19 -6.26
C HIS A 74 15.59 6.91 -4.91
N ILE A 75 14.49 7.18 -4.20
CA ILE A 75 14.54 7.83 -2.89
C ILE A 75 14.06 6.85 -1.83
N THR A 76 14.86 6.70 -0.78
CA THR A 76 14.47 6.03 0.46
C THR A 76 14.10 7.09 1.50
N ILE A 77 12.84 7.09 1.95
CA ILE A 77 12.37 7.85 3.11
C ILE A 77 12.36 6.91 4.31
N GLN A 78 13.21 7.17 5.29
CA GLN A 78 13.35 6.31 6.47
C GLN A 78 13.07 7.10 7.74
N GLY A 79 12.03 6.74 8.47
CA GLY A 79 11.81 7.24 9.82
C GLY A 79 12.74 6.58 10.84
N GLU A 80 12.98 7.28 11.94
CA GLU A 80 13.72 6.74 13.09
C GLU A 80 12.92 5.65 13.81
N ASN A 81 11.61 5.84 13.90
CA ASN A 81 10.71 4.89 14.52
C ASN A 81 9.28 5.09 14.01
N ARG A 82 8.62 4.04 13.53
CA ARG A 82 7.26 4.16 12.97
C ARG A 82 6.24 4.71 13.96
N GLU A 83 6.41 4.47 15.26
CA GLU A 83 5.48 4.91 16.31
C GLU A 83 5.65 6.40 16.65
N ASN A 84 6.83 6.98 16.40
CA ASN A 84 7.18 8.34 16.84
C ASN A 84 7.57 9.29 15.69
N THR A 85 7.87 8.78 14.50
CA THR A 85 8.06 9.59 13.29
C THR A 85 6.75 9.58 12.51
N ILE A 86 5.99 10.68 12.61
CA ILE A 86 4.62 10.78 12.09
C ILE A 86 4.54 11.94 11.11
N ILE A 87 4.12 11.68 9.88
CA ILE A 87 3.72 12.72 8.91
C ILE A 87 2.19 12.76 8.91
N VAL A 88 1.63 13.95 9.16
CA VAL A 88 0.19 14.13 9.32
C VAL A 88 -0.33 15.36 8.59
N ASN A 89 -1.50 15.22 7.98
CA ASN A 89 -2.33 16.32 7.46
C ASN A 89 -3.82 16.01 7.75
N ASP A 90 -4.71 16.95 7.49
CA ASP A 90 -6.16 16.84 7.72
C ASP A 90 -7.00 17.27 6.51
N ASP A 91 -6.42 17.23 5.31
CA ASP A 91 -7.14 17.53 4.08
C ASP A 91 -8.21 16.48 3.75
N TYR A 92 -9.33 16.91 3.19
CA TYR A 92 -10.44 16.04 2.82
C TYR A 92 -11.18 16.59 1.59
N SER A 93 -11.83 15.68 0.86
CA SER A 93 -12.68 16.03 -0.29
C SER A 93 -13.79 16.99 0.13
N GLY A 94 -13.85 18.16 -0.50
CA GLY A 94 -14.78 19.24 -0.17
C GLY A 94 -14.18 20.37 0.70
N LYS A 95 -13.03 20.15 1.36
CA LYS A 95 -12.26 21.23 2.03
C LYS A 95 -11.82 22.25 0.98
N ILE A 96 -11.81 23.54 1.32
CA ILE A 96 -11.26 24.57 0.42
C ILE A 96 -9.74 24.52 0.51
N ASP A 97 -9.10 24.32 -0.63
CA ASP A 97 -7.66 24.45 -0.79
C ASP A 97 -7.26 25.93 -0.73
N GLU A 98 -6.40 26.28 0.23
CA GLU A 98 -6.04 27.67 0.51
C GLU A 98 -5.29 28.33 -0.66
N CYS A 99 -4.52 27.55 -1.42
CA CYS A 99 -3.72 28.06 -2.53
C CYS A 99 -4.55 28.29 -3.79
N THR A 100 -5.45 27.36 -4.11
CA THR A 100 -6.23 27.38 -5.37
C THR A 100 -7.61 27.97 -5.19
N GLN A 101 -8.10 28.11 -3.96
CA GLN A 101 -9.48 28.52 -3.61
C GLN A 101 -10.55 27.59 -4.20
N GLN A 102 -10.19 26.36 -4.56
CA GLN A 102 -11.10 25.35 -5.07
C GLN A 102 -11.37 24.29 -4.00
N LYS A 103 -12.51 23.61 -4.13
CA LYS A 103 -12.78 22.43 -3.30
C LYS A 103 -11.81 21.32 -3.67
N MET A 104 -11.14 20.77 -2.67
CA MET A 104 -10.40 19.53 -2.80
C MET A 104 -11.34 18.40 -3.22
N THR A 105 -10.74 17.42 -3.89
CA THR A 105 -11.33 16.14 -4.24
C THR A 105 -10.61 15.05 -3.46
N THR A 106 -11.00 13.79 -3.61
CA THR A 106 -10.22 12.66 -3.10
C THR A 106 -8.75 12.70 -3.57
N PHE A 107 -8.51 13.11 -4.82
CA PHE A 107 -7.20 12.97 -5.46
C PHE A 107 -6.14 13.94 -4.92
N ASN A 108 -6.56 15.08 -4.36
CA ASN A 108 -5.66 16.07 -3.76
C ASN A 108 -5.84 16.22 -2.25
N SER A 109 -6.59 15.32 -1.58
CA SER A 109 -6.71 15.31 -0.11
C SER A 109 -5.58 14.54 0.60
N TYR A 110 -4.57 14.10 -0.14
CA TYR A 110 -3.47 13.29 0.40
C TYR A 110 -2.67 14.02 1.49
N THR A 111 -2.13 13.24 2.43
CA THR A 111 -1.03 13.68 3.29
C THR A 111 0.31 13.49 2.57
N PHE A 112 0.48 12.37 1.87
CA PHE A 112 1.71 12.04 1.15
C PHE A 112 1.38 11.54 -0.26
N LEU A 113 1.90 12.21 -1.30
CA LEU A 113 1.80 11.82 -2.70
C LEU A 113 3.16 11.34 -3.23
N VAL A 114 3.17 10.17 -3.87
CA VAL A 114 4.33 9.57 -4.52
C VAL A 114 4.05 9.39 -6.01
N VAL A 115 4.54 10.32 -6.83
CA VAL A 115 4.49 10.23 -8.30
C VAL A 115 5.77 9.62 -8.87
N GLY A 116 6.90 9.80 -8.18
CA GLY A 116 8.20 9.25 -8.55
C GLY A 116 8.28 7.72 -8.53
N ASP A 117 9.11 7.17 -9.42
CA ASP A 117 9.43 5.75 -9.49
C ASP A 117 10.52 5.34 -8.50
N ASP A 118 10.57 4.05 -8.14
CA ASP A 118 11.61 3.46 -7.29
C ASP A 118 11.73 4.14 -5.92
N ILE A 119 10.59 4.47 -5.32
CA ILE A 119 10.51 5.11 -4.01
C ILE A 119 10.33 4.04 -2.93
N LYS A 120 11.11 4.15 -1.86
CA LYS A 120 11.01 3.30 -0.68
C LYS A 120 10.64 4.13 0.53
N ILE A 121 9.70 3.65 1.35
CA ILE A 121 9.32 4.26 2.62
C ILE A 121 9.42 3.22 3.73
N GLU A 122 10.09 3.54 4.82
CA GLU A 122 10.20 2.63 5.96
C GLU A 122 10.21 3.31 7.32
N ASN A 123 9.78 2.57 8.34
CA ASN A 123 9.83 2.97 9.74
C ASN A 123 9.12 4.30 10.06
N ILE A 124 7.98 4.56 9.41
CA ILE A 124 7.25 5.82 9.56
C ILE A 124 5.73 5.60 9.70
N THR A 125 5.03 6.56 10.29
CA THR A 125 3.57 6.67 10.19
C THR A 125 3.18 7.77 9.22
N ILE A 126 2.34 7.46 8.23
CA ILE A 126 1.67 8.44 7.37
C ILE A 126 0.19 8.46 7.75
N LYS A 127 -0.33 9.63 8.12
CA LYS A 127 -1.67 9.77 8.69
C LYS A 127 -2.45 10.91 8.05
N ASN A 128 -3.70 10.65 7.67
CA ASN A 128 -4.69 11.71 7.54
C ASN A 128 -5.60 11.73 8.78
N SER A 129 -5.65 12.85 9.50
CA SER A 129 -6.46 12.97 10.72
C SER A 129 -7.92 13.34 10.47
N SER A 130 -8.32 13.63 9.23
CA SER A 130 -9.71 13.93 8.90
C SER A 130 -10.57 12.65 8.84
N CYS A 131 -11.70 12.69 9.54
CA CYS A 131 -12.67 11.60 9.62
C CYS A 131 -14.09 12.19 9.62
N ASN A 132 -15.03 11.49 8.96
CA ASN A 132 -16.44 11.90 8.85
C ASN A 132 -16.69 13.24 8.12
N GLN A 133 -15.72 13.74 7.36
CA GLN A 133 -15.85 14.96 6.54
C GLN A 133 -15.92 14.68 5.03
N GLY A 134 -15.71 13.44 4.63
CA GLY A 134 -15.53 13.01 3.24
C GLY A 134 -14.32 12.10 3.10
N GLN A 135 -13.91 11.84 1.86
CA GLN A 135 -12.71 11.07 1.54
C GLN A 135 -11.45 11.83 1.96
N ALA A 136 -10.52 11.17 2.64
CA ALA A 136 -9.33 11.80 3.22
C ALA A 136 -8.12 10.86 3.12
N VAL A 137 -7.29 11.09 2.10
CA VAL A 137 -6.20 10.18 1.75
C VAL A 137 -4.99 10.41 2.66
N ALA A 138 -4.44 9.34 3.24
CA ALA A 138 -3.17 9.39 3.96
C ALA A 138 -2.01 9.25 2.97
N LEU A 139 -1.99 8.16 2.21
CA LEU A 139 -0.95 7.88 1.22
C LEU A 139 -1.57 7.69 -0.17
N HIS A 140 -1.06 8.44 -1.15
CA HIS A 140 -1.41 8.33 -2.56
C HIS A 140 -0.13 7.96 -3.35
N VAL A 141 -0.15 6.81 -4.02
CA VAL A 141 0.99 6.32 -4.83
C VAL A 141 0.58 6.12 -6.28
N GLU A 142 1.24 6.84 -7.19
CA GLU A 142 1.09 6.74 -8.64
C GLU A 142 2.31 6.08 -9.31
N GLY A 143 3.52 6.30 -8.77
CA GLY A 143 4.78 5.81 -9.33
C GLY A 143 4.93 4.29 -9.29
N ASP A 144 5.79 3.74 -10.14
CA ASP A 144 6.05 2.31 -10.24
C ASP A 144 7.22 1.86 -9.34
N ARG A 145 7.22 0.57 -8.97
CA ARG A 145 8.22 -0.07 -8.10
C ARG A 145 8.29 0.56 -6.71
N PHE A 146 7.15 0.96 -6.17
CA PHE A 146 7.03 1.52 -4.83
C PHE A 146 7.14 0.43 -3.76
N ILE A 147 7.90 0.70 -2.70
CA ILE A 147 8.05 -0.21 -1.57
C ILE A 147 7.72 0.55 -0.28
N MET A 148 6.92 -0.05 0.60
CA MET A 148 6.74 0.44 1.97
C MET A 148 6.92 -0.69 2.97
N LYS A 149 7.81 -0.52 3.95
CA LYS A 149 8.13 -1.54 4.97
C LYS A 149 7.96 -1.03 6.38
N ASN A 150 7.52 -1.89 7.29
CA ASN A 150 7.46 -1.62 8.74
C ASN A 150 6.88 -0.24 9.10
N SER A 151 5.72 0.09 8.52
CA SER A 151 5.16 1.45 8.59
C SER A 151 3.66 1.42 8.82
N ASN A 152 3.12 2.54 9.29
CA ASN A 152 1.69 2.68 9.54
C ASN A 152 1.05 3.63 8.52
N ILE A 153 -0.12 3.27 8.00
CA ILE A 153 -0.93 4.11 7.11
C ILE A 153 -2.30 4.26 7.77
N LEU A 154 -2.55 5.45 8.34
CA LEU A 154 -3.67 5.68 9.24
C LEU A 154 -4.64 6.71 8.65
N GLY A 155 -5.93 6.39 8.63
CA GLY A 155 -6.95 7.32 8.18
C GLY A 155 -8.37 6.83 8.45
N CYS A 156 -9.32 7.40 7.71
CA CYS A 156 -10.71 6.99 7.72
C CYS A 156 -11.13 6.51 6.32
N GLN A 157 -11.98 7.27 5.62
CA GLN A 157 -12.44 6.88 4.29
C GLN A 157 -11.34 7.20 3.27
N ASP A 158 -11.06 6.24 2.36
CA ASP A 158 -10.07 6.37 1.30
C ASP A 158 -8.62 6.55 1.80
N THR A 159 -8.22 5.82 2.86
CA THR A 159 -6.91 6.00 3.54
C THR A 159 -5.69 5.78 2.62
N LEU A 160 -5.66 4.71 1.85
CA LEU A 160 -4.57 4.35 0.94
C LEU A 160 -5.06 4.30 -0.50
N TYR A 161 -4.57 5.26 -1.31
CA TYR A 161 -4.85 5.31 -2.73
C TYR A 161 -3.68 4.75 -3.54
N THR A 162 -3.88 3.54 -4.08
CA THR A 162 -2.93 2.84 -4.96
C THR A 162 -3.27 3.10 -6.43
N ALA A 163 -2.87 4.27 -6.90
CA ALA A 163 -3.26 4.81 -8.19
C ALA A 163 -2.47 4.23 -9.36
N THR A 164 -3.00 4.51 -10.55
CA THR A 164 -2.53 4.10 -11.89
C THR A 164 -2.48 2.59 -12.14
N ASN A 165 -2.89 2.17 -13.33
CA ASN A 165 -2.89 0.77 -13.74
C ASN A 165 -1.49 0.22 -14.10
N GLN A 166 -0.46 1.07 -14.10
CA GLN A 166 0.91 0.71 -14.43
C GLN A 166 1.79 0.54 -13.19
N SER A 167 1.36 1.11 -12.05
CA SER A 167 2.08 1.04 -10.78
C SER A 167 2.09 -0.38 -10.21
N ARG A 168 3.28 -0.83 -9.82
CA ARG A 168 3.51 -2.00 -8.96
C ARG A 168 3.96 -1.54 -7.59
N GLN A 169 3.29 -2.03 -6.55
CA GLN A 169 3.51 -1.57 -5.18
C GLN A 169 3.63 -2.74 -4.21
N TYR A 170 4.62 -2.71 -3.32
CA TYR A 170 4.87 -3.75 -2.32
C TYR A 170 4.84 -3.16 -0.90
N TYR A 171 3.93 -3.68 -0.07
CA TYR A 171 3.77 -3.28 1.33
C TYR A 171 4.09 -4.47 2.22
N GLU A 172 5.03 -4.33 3.15
CA GLU A 172 5.47 -5.44 4.01
C GLU A 172 5.53 -5.05 5.48
N THR A 173 4.89 -5.85 6.34
CA THR A 173 4.84 -5.62 7.79
C THR A 173 4.25 -4.24 8.12
N CYS A 174 3.28 -3.79 7.34
CA CYS A 174 2.60 -2.51 7.55
C CYS A 174 1.29 -2.68 8.34
N HIS A 175 0.93 -1.65 9.10
CA HIS A 175 -0.40 -1.53 9.70
C HIS A 175 -1.22 -0.52 8.90
N ILE A 176 -2.39 -0.92 8.42
CA ILE A 176 -3.28 -0.09 7.61
C ILE A 176 -4.65 -0.09 8.27
N GLU A 177 -5.17 1.09 8.60
CA GLU A 177 -6.51 1.20 9.20
C GLU A 177 -7.35 2.30 8.56
N GLY A 178 -8.65 2.05 8.49
CA GLY A 178 -9.61 3.00 7.96
C GLY A 178 -11.05 2.55 8.09
N THR A 179 -11.97 3.33 7.50
CA THR A 179 -13.41 3.09 7.61
C THR A 179 -13.97 2.45 6.35
N THR A 180 -14.23 3.24 5.32
CA THR A 180 -14.85 2.82 4.05
C THR A 180 -13.83 2.89 2.94
N ASP A 181 -13.75 1.83 2.12
CA ASP A 181 -12.93 1.76 0.91
C ASP A 181 -11.46 2.17 1.18
N PHE A 182 -10.96 1.85 2.37
CA PHE A 182 -9.74 2.48 2.86
C PHE A 182 -8.45 1.99 2.17
N ILE A 183 -8.53 0.95 1.34
CA ILE A 183 -7.52 0.55 0.36
C ILE A 183 -8.18 0.51 -1.02
N PHE A 184 -7.84 1.44 -1.91
CA PHE A 184 -8.54 1.59 -3.18
C PHE A 184 -7.61 2.03 -4.32
N GLY A 185 -8.09 1.88 -5.57
CA GLY A 185 -7.31 2.21 -6.77
C GLY A 185 -7.06 1.05 -7.74
N GLN A 186 -6.14 1.26 -8.68
CA GLN A 186 -5.99 0.46 -9.90
C GLN A 186 -4.70 -0.36 -9.96
N ALA A 187 -3.74 -0.06 -9.08
CA ALA A 187 -2.39 -0.62 -9.13
C ALA A 187 -2.36 -2.16 -8.94
N THR A 188 -1.25 -2.76 -9.35
CA THR A 188 -0.91 -4.13 -8.96
C THR A 188 -0.18 -4.07 -7.61
N VAL A 189 -0.78 -4.63 -6.56
CA VAL A 189 -0.30 -4.43 -5.18
C VAL A 189 -0.18 -5.75 -4.46
N VAL A 190 0.94 -5.92 -3.75
CA VAL A 190 1.09 -6.99 -2.77
C VAL A 190 1.19 -6.40 -1.37
N PHE A 191 0.35 -6.89 -0.47
CA PHE A 191 0.45 -6.69 0.97
C PHE A 191 0.96 -7.99 1.59
N GLN A 192 2.10 -7.95 2.26
CA GLN A 192 2.76 -9.11 2.84
C GLN A 192 2.90 -8.93 4.35
N ASN A 193 2.36 -9.85 5.14
CA ASN A 193 2.43 -9.82 6.60
C ASN A 193 1.89 -8.51 7.20
N CYS A 194 0.89 -7.89 6.56
CA CYS A 194 0.32 -6.63 7.02
C CYS A 194 -0.87 -6.86 7.97
N THR A 195 -1.09 -5.90 8.87
CA THR A 195 -2.32 -5.82 9.66
C THR A 195 -3.28 -4.85 8.97
N ILE A 196 -4.50 -5.31 8.70
CA ILE A 196 -5.56 -4.56 8.03
C ILE A 196 -6.70 -4.39 9.04
N LYS A 197 -6.95 -3.16 9.49
CA LYS A 197 -7.87 -2.89 10.60
C LYS A 197 -9.08 -2.05 10.20
N ASN A 198 -10.26 -2.66 10.27
CA ASN A 198 -11.53 -1.97 10.07
C ASN A 198 -11.88 -1.12 11.30
N LEU A 199 -12.17 0.17 11.08
CA LEU A 199 -12.61 1.10 12.12
C LEU A 199 -14.14 1.26 12.19
N THR A 200 -14.86 0.78 11.16
CA THR A 200 -16.33 0.79 11.09
C THR A 200 -16.85 -0.45 10.36
N ASP A 201 -18.16 -0.69 10.46
CA ASP A 201 -18.89 -1.70 9.67
C ASP A 201 -18.97 -1.24 8.19
N SER A 202 -17.93 -1.53 7.41
CA SER A 202 -17.81 -1.12 6.01
C SER A 202 -16.76 -1.97 5.27
N TYR A 203 -16.24 -1.50 4.15
CA TYR A 203 -15.40 -2.24 3.20
C TYR A 203 -13.92 -1.95 3.41
N ALA A 204 -13.10 -3.01 3.47
CA ALA A 204 -11.65 -2.84 3.54
C ALA A 204 -11.04 -2.41 2.20
N THR A 205 -11.49 -3.03 1.09
CA THR A 205 -10.92 -2.76 -0.24
C THR A 205 -11.95 -2.30 -1.26
N ALA A 206 -11.53 -1.40 -2.16
CA ALA A 206 -12.29 -0.96 -3.33
C ALA A 206 -11.39 -0.93 -4.58
N ALA A 207 -11.10 -2.13 -5.11
CA ALA A 207 -10.22 -2.27 -6.26
C ALA A 207 -10.89 -1.79 -7.57
N ALA A 208 -10.06 -1.27 -8.46
CA ALA A 208 -10.42 -0.80 -9.80
C ALA A 208 -9.44 -1.30 -10.86
N THR A 209 -8.87 -2.48 -10.65
CA THR A 209 -7.92 -3.13 -11.57
C THR A 209 -8.51 -3.24 -12.98
N ASP A 210 -7.75 -2.80 -13.97
CA ASP A 210 -8.15 -2.92 -15.37
C ASP A 210 -8.14 -4.37 -15.88
N LYS A 211 -8.83 -4.60 -17.00
CA LYS A 211 -9.01 -5.92 -17.61
C LYS A 211 -7.67 -6.56 -17.99
N GLU A 212 -6.74 -5.75 -18.45
CA GLU A 212 -5.44 -6.09 -19.02
C GLU A 212 -4.45 -6.54 -17.95
N ASN A 213 -4.66 -6.11 -16.70
CA ASN A 213 -3.81 -6.49 -15.58
C ASN A 213 -4.26 -7.84 -15.00
N PRO A 214 -3.40 -8.88 -15.04
CA PRO A 214 -3.75 -10.22 -14.53
C PRO A 214 -3.88 -10.26 -13.00
N TYR A 215 -3.28 -9.29 -12.30
CA TYR A 215 -3.31 -9.17 -10.85
C TYR A 215 -3.75 -7.75 -10.45
N GLY A 216 -4.47 -7.67 -9.34
CA GLY A 216 -4.84 -6.41 -8.68
C GLY A 216 -4.24 -6.40 -7.29
N TYR A 217 -5.07 -6.48 -6.26
CA TYR A 217 -4.61 -6.61 -4.88
C TYR A 217 -4.40 -8.07 -4.49
N VAL A 218 -3.27 -8.34 -3.86
CA VAL A 218 -2.92 -9.64 -3.32
C VAL A 218 -2.43 -9.48 -1.88
N PHE A 219 -3.11 -10.13 -0.94
CA PHE A 219 -2.79 -10.10 0.48
C PHE A 219 -2.24 -11.46 0.89
N PHE A 220 -0.96 -11.50 1.28
CA PHE A 220 -0.27 -12.70 1.75
C PHE A 220 -0.03 -12.64 3.25
N ASN A 221 -0.53 -13.66 3.97
CA ASN A 221 -0.31 -13.82 5.41
C ASN A 221 -0.67 -12.56 6.21
N CYS A 222 -1.70 -11.83 5.79
CA CYS A 222 -2.16 -10.64 6.49
C CYS A 222 -3.08 -11.01 7.65
N GLU A 223 -3.21 -10.09 8.60
CA GLU A 223 -4.16 -10.20 9.69
C GLU A 223 -5.26 -9.14 9.51
N LEU A 224 -6.51 -9.58 9.37
CA LEU A 224 -7.65 -8.68 9.33
C LEU A 224 -8.27 -8.61 10.72
N ILE A 225 -8.24 -7.42 11.31
CA ILE A 225 -8.76 -7.14 12.64
C ILE A 225 -9.77 -5.98 12.58
N ALA A 226 -10.41 -5.70 13.69
CA ALA A 226 -11.32 -4.55 13.79
C ALA A 226 -11.15 -3.82 15.10
N LYS A 227 -11.57 -2.55 15.10
CA LYS A 227 -11.89 -1.84 16.32
C LYS A 227 -13.00 -2.58 17.08
N GLU A 228 -12.97 -2.52 18.41
CA GLU A 228 -14.01 -3.08 19.26
C GLU A 228 -15.41 -2.58 18.85
N GLY A 229 -16.38 -3.50 18.84
CA GLY A 229 -17.77 -3.24 18.46
C GLY A 229 -18.08 -3.42 16.97
N ILE A 230 -17.06 -3.52 16.10
CA ILE A 230 -17.25 -3.73 14.66
C ILE A 230 -17.51 -5.21 14.38
N THR A 231 -18.57 -5.50 13.65
CA THR A 231 -19.07 -6.87 13.42
C THR A 231 -19.57 -7.13 12.01
N LYS A 232 -19.69 -6.09 11.17
CA LYS A 232 -20.29 -6.16 9.83
C LYS A 232 -19.43 -5.50 8.78
N ALA A 233 -18.15 -5.88 8.72
CA ALA A 233 -17.24 -5.43 7.69
C ALA A 233 -17.17 -6.43 6.52
N PHE A 234 -16.69 -5.95 5.39
CA PHE A 234 -16.46 -6.73 4.18
C PHE A 234 -14.98 -6.67 3.77
N LEU A 235 -14.50 -7.76 3.17
CA LEU A 235 -13.17 -7.84 2.53
C LEU A 235 -13.03 -6.77 1.43
N GLY A 236 -14.12 -6.49 0.71
CA GLY A 236 -14.16 -5.40 -0.25
C GLY A 236 -15.35 -5.44 -1.20
N ARG A 237 -15.34 -4.49 -2.14
CA ARG A 237 -16.33 -4.32 -3.21
C ARG A 237 -15.67 -3.78 -4.49
N PRO A 238 -16.19 -4.07 -5.70
CA PRO A 238 -15.53 -3.66 -6.94
C PRO A 238 -15.86 -2.19 -7.30
N TRP A 239 -14.87 -1.30 -7.23
CA TRP A 239 -15.05 0.10 -7.62
C TRP A 239 -15.25 0.23 -9.15
N ARG A 240 -14.54 -0.58 -9.93
CA ARG A 240 -14.66 -0.70 -11.40
C ARG A 240 -14.87 -2.15 -11.85
N PRO A 241 -15.37 -2.38 -13.08
CA PRO A 241 -15.35 -3.71 -13.71
C PRO A 241 -13.94 -4.30 -13.70
N TYR A 242 -13.83 -5.64 -13.70
CA TYR A 242 -12.55 -6.36 -13.69
C TYR A 242 -11.65 -6.17 -12.46
N ALA A 243 -12.14 -5.49 -11.42
CA ALA A 243 -11.48 -5.36 -10.13
C ALA A 243 -11.04 -6.71 -9.59
N LYS A 244 -9.80 -6.80 -9.08
CA LYS A 244 -9.24 -8.06 -8.57
C LYS A 244 -8.68 -7.88 -7.17
N THR A 245 -9.13 -8.72 -6.25
CA THR A 245 -8.65 -8.74 -4.86
C THR A 245 -8.56 -10.18 -4.40
N VAL A 246 -7.39 -10.57 -3.86
CA VAL A 246 -7.13 -11.96 -3.45
C VAL A 246 -6.49 -12.00 -2.07
N PHE A 247 -7.08 -12.79 -1.16
CA PHE A 247 -6.50 -13.07 0.16
C PHE A 247 -5.96 -14.50 0.23
N ILE A 248 -4.68 -14.65 0.57
CA ILE A 248 -3.97 -15.93 0.56
C ILE A 248 -3.27 -16.12 1.90
N ASN A 249 -3.56 -17.24 2.58
CA ASN A 249 -3.00 -17.62 3.88
C ASN A 249 -3.20 -16.56 4.98
N SER A 250 -4.22 -15.71 4.86
CA SER A 250 -4.48 -14.62 5.80
C SER A 250 -5.36 -15.07 6.97
N ASN A 251 -5.20 -14.42 8.12
CA ASN A 251 -6.09 -14.59 9.27
C ASN A 251 -7.23 -13.56 9.21
N ILE A 252 -8.47 -14.04 9.09
CA ILE A 252 -9.67 -13.23 8.88
C ILE A 252 -10.45 -13.16 10.20
N GLY A 253 -10.53 -11.96 10.77
CA GLY A 253 -11.26 -11.70 12.01
C GLY A 253 -12.77 -11.92 11.88
N LYS A 254 -13.41 -12.20 13.02
CA LYS A 254 -14.86 -12.48 13.13
C LYS A 254 -15.79 -11.35 12.70
N HIS A 255 -15.25 -10.15 12.52
CA HIS A 255 -16.00 -8.98 12.09
C HIS A 255 -16.33 -8.99 10.60
N ILE A 256 -15.67 -9.87 9.82
CA ILE A 256 -15.98 -10.08 8.41
C ILE A 256 -17.25 -10.91 8.30
N VAL A 257 -18.24 -10.37 7.58
CA VAL A 257 -19.54 -11.04 7.40
C VAL A 257 -19.39 -12.33 6.57
N PRO A 258 -20.30 -13.32 6.73
CA PRO A 258 -20.23 -14.57 5.99
C PRO A 258 -20.20 -14.42 4.46
N GLU A 259 -20.88 -13.40 3.92
CA GLU A 259 -20.88 -13.03 2.51
C GLU A 259 -19.47 -12.67 2.00
N GLY A 260 -18.63 -12.13 2.89
CA GLY A 260 -17.23 -11.74 2.69
C GLY A 260 -17.05 -10.51 1.81
N TRP A 261 -17.73 -10.46 0.67
CA TRP A 261 -17.63 -9.41 -0.33
C TRP A 261 -19.00 -8.82 -0.61
N ASP A 262 -19.01 -7.56 -1.04
CA ASP A 262 -20.25 -6.92 -1.46
C ASP A 262 -20.19 -6.51 -2.93
N ALA A 263 -21.36 -6.53 -3.57
CA ALA A 263 -21.51 -5.92 -4.88
C ALA A 263 -21.44 -4.39 -4.73
N TRP A 264 -21.39 -3.69 -5.86
CA TRP A 264 -21.49 -2.22 -5.85
C TRP A 264 -22.82 -1.80 -6.46
N PRO A 265 -23.93 -1.94 -5.72
CA PRO A 265 -25.26 -1.64 -6.25
C PRO A 265 -25.42 -0.14 -6.53
N GLY A 266 -26.25 0.19 -7.52
CA GLY A 266 -26.64 1.57 -7.81
C GLY A 266 -25.66 2.38 -8.68
N ASP A 267 -24.54 1.81 -9.11
CA ASP A 267 -23.68 2.43 -10.12
C ASP A 267 -24.32 2.29 -11.51
N LYS A 268 -24.87 3.39 -12.02
CA LYS A 268 -25.53 3.45 -13.34
C LYS A 268 -24.55 3.36 -14.50
N MET A 269 -23.29 3.76 -14.30
CA MET A 269 -22.28 3.77 -15.35
C MET A 269 -21.69 2.37 -15.53
N PHE A 270 -21.48 1.67 -14.42
CA PHE A 270 -20.98 0.30 -14.39
C PHE A 270 -21.90 -0.58 -13.53
N PRO A 271 -23.07 -0.97 -14.07
CA PRO A 271 -23.93 -1.91 -13.37
C PRO A 271 -23.27 -3.30 -13.32
N GLU A 272 -23.61 -4.08 -12.29
CA GLU A 272 -23.26 -5.50 -12.19
C GLU A 272 -21.75 -5.82 -12.29
N LYS A 273 -20.90 -4.97 -11.69
CA LYS A 273 -19.43 -5.12 -11.70
C LYS A 273 -18.97 -6.48 -11.19
N GLU A 274 -19.71 -7.08 -10.26
CA GLU A 274 -19.48 -8.41 -9.72
C GLU A 274 -19.45 -9.52 -10.77
N LYS A 275 -20.06 -9.33 -11.95
CA LYS A 275 -19.99 -10.29 -13.07
C LYS A 275 -18.61 -10.37 -13.72
N THR A 276 -17.78 -9.35 -13.54
CA THR A 276 -16.44 -9.25 -14.16
C THR A 276 -15.31 -9.16 -13.14
N ALA A 277 -15.62 -8.81 -11.89
CA ALA A 277 -14.66 -8.80 -10.81
C ALA A 277 -14.10 -10.21 -10.54
N TYR A 278 -12.86 -10.28 -10.05
CA TYR A 278 -12.22 -11.52 -9.65
C TYR A 278 -11.78 -11.43 -8.20
N TYR A 279 -12.70 -11.76 -7.29
CA TYR A 279 -12.46 -11.73 -5.85
C TYR A 279 -12.30 -13.14 -5.33
N ALA A 280 -11.16 -13.42 -4.69
CA ALA A 280 -10.77 -14.80 -4.41
C ALA A 280 -10.08 -14.97 -3.05
N GLU A 281 -10.19 -16.18 -2.51
CA GLU A 281 -9.55 -16.56 -1.24
C GLU A 281 -8.81 -17.90 -1.39
N TYR A 282 -7.74 -18.09 -0.61
CA TYR A 282 -7.01 -19.35 -0.52
C TYR A 282 -6.44 -19.59 0.87
N ASN A 283 -6.83 -20.71 1.50
CA ASN A 283 -6.23 -21.19 2.75
C ASN A 283 -6.18 -20.14 3.87
N ASN A 284 -7.19 -19.25 3.90
CA ASN A 284 -7.37 -18.31 4.98
C ASN A 284 -7.83 -19.05 6.25
N LYS A 285 -7.55 -18.46 7.41
CA LYS A 285 -7.90 -18.99 8.74
C LYS A 285 -8.57 -17.90 9.57
N GLY A 286 -9.05 -18.23 10.76
CA GLY A 286 -9.71 -17.29 11.66
C GLY A 286 -11.23 -17.40 11.60
N GLU A 287 -11.90 -16.77 12.55
CA GLU A 287 -13.36 -16.89 12.76
C GLU A 287 -14.18 -16.34 11.57
N GLY A 288 -13.65 -15.38 10.80
CA GLY A 288 -14.29 -14.83 9.60
C GLY A 288 -13.93 -15.54 8.29
N ALA A 289 -13.09 -16.59 8.33
CA ALA A 289 -12.59 -17.26 7.11
C ALA A 289 -13.51 -18.34 6.55
N GLU A 290 -14.60 -18.69 7.26
CA GLU A 290 -15.60 -19.65 6.75
C GLU A 290 -16.17 -19.16 5.42
N ASN A 291 -16.04 -19.97 4.37
CA ASN A 291 -16.30 -19.55 2.99
C ASN A 291 -17.56 -20.16 2.37
N SER A 292 -18.26 -21.08 3.06
CA SER A 292 -19.47 -21.74 2.55
C SER A 292 -20.65 -20.80 2.25
N LYS A 293 -20.61 -19.57 2.80
CA LYS A 293 -21.65 -18.53 2.62
C LYS A 293 -21.17 -17.31 1.83
N ARG A 294 -19.98 -17.38 1.23
CA ARG A 294 -19.50 -16.29 0.39
C ARG A 294 -20.46 -16.05 -0.75
N VAL A 295 -20.50 -14.80 -1.21
CA VAL A 295 -21.25 -14.43 -2.41
C VAL A 295 -20.89 -15.35 -3.59
N ILE A 296 -21.91 -15.75 -4.36
CA ILE A 296 -21.80 -16.78 -5.40
C ILE A 296 -20.83 -16.44 -6.54
N TRP A 297 -20.50 -15.15 -6.69
CA TRP A 297 -19.58 -14.65 -7.71
C TRP A 297 -18.13 -14.57 -7.23
N SER A 298 -17.86 -14.85 -5.95
CA SER A 298 -16.50 -14.98 -5.44
C SER A 298 -15.89 -16.35 -5.78
N HIS A 299 -14.57 -16.47 -5.63
CA HIS A 299 -13.83 -17.67 -5.99
C HIS A 299 -13.03 -18.22 -4.81
N GLN A 300 -12.87 -19.55 -4.77
CA GLN A 300 -11.89 -20.21 -3.92
C GLN A 300 -10.81 -20.77 -4.81
N LEU A 301 -9.57 -20.31 -4.63
CA LEU A 301 -8.47 -20.79 -5.46
C LEU A 301 -8.18 -22.26 -5.13
N THR A 302 -7.81 -23.02 -6.15
CA THR A 302 -7.14 -24.30 -5.96
C THR A 302 -5.68 -24.09 -5.58
N LYS A 303 -5.05 -25.12 -5.02
CA LYS A 303 -3.59 -25.13 -4.76
C LYS A 303 -2.76 -24.83 -6.02
N LYS A 304 -3.23 -25.23 -7.20
CA LYS A 304 -2.54 -24.98 -8.48
C LYS A 304 -2.65 -23.51 -8.90
N GLU A 305 -3.79 -22.88 -8.69
CA GLU A 305 -4.00 -21.45 -8.97
C GLU A 305 -3.24 -20.59 -7.97
N ALA A 306 -3.31 -20.91 -6.68
CA ALA A 306 -2.57 -20.20 -5.64
C ALA A 306 -1.05 -20.15 -5.90
N LYS A 307 -0.46 -21.20 -6.48
CA LYS A 307 0.97 -21.21 -6.87
C LYS A 307 1.33 -20.17 -7.94
N LYS A 308 0.37 -19.69 -8.73
CA LYS A 308 0.61 -18.64 -9.72
C LYS A 308 0.77 -17.26 -9.06
N TYR A 309 0.23 -17.08 -7.86
CA TYR A 309 0.41 -15.88 -7.05
C TYR A 309 1.76 -15.93 -6.33
N ASN A 310 2.80 -15.53 -7.03
CA ASN A 310 4.14 -15.27 -6.49
C ASN A 310 4.63 -13.91 -7.00
N LEU A 311 5.60 -13.31 -6.31
CA LEU A 311 6.05 -11.93 -6.60
C LEU A 311 6.53 -11.77 -8.05
N GLU A 312 7.28 -12.74 -8.58
CA GLU A 312 7.79 -12.71 -9.95
C GLU A 312 6.66 -12.61 -10.97
N ASN A 313 5.62 -13.43 -10.83
CA ASN A 313 4.45 -13.40 -11.71
C ASN A 313 3.62 -12.12 -11.51
N ILE A 314 3.36 -11.74 -10.26
CA ILE A 314 2.50 -10.60 -9.92
C ILE A 314 3.11 -9.31 -10.45
N PHE A 315 4.40 -9.11 -10.23
CA PHE A 315 5.11 -7.90 -10.60
C PHE A 315 5.84 -7.98 -11.94
N ARG A 316 5.56 -9.01 -12.76
CA ARG A 316 6.12 -9.15 -14.12
C ARG A 316 7.65 -9.09 -14.11
N GLY A 317 8.27 -9.86 -13.22
CA GLY A 317 9.73 -9.98 -13.08
C GLY A 317 10.40 -8.94 -12.17
N TRP A 318 9.69 -7.91 -11.69
CA TRP A 318 10.24 -7.04 -10.65
C TRP A 318 10.17 -7.75 -9.30
N ILE A 319 11.32 -7.86 -8.62
CA ILE A 319 11.42 -8.41 -7.27
C ILE A 319 11.70 -7.25 -6.31
N PRO A 320 10.76 -6.89 -5.42
CA PRO A 320 11.00 -5.88 -4.41
C PRO A 320 12.18 -6.27 -3.52
N ASN A 321 13.18 -5.38 -3.38
CA ASN A 321 14.33 -5.56 -2.50
C ASN A 321 14.39 -4.48 -1.42
#